data_AF-A0A7K6E389-F1
#
_entry.id   AF-A0A7K6E389-F1
#
_cell.length_a   1.000
_cell.length_b   1.000
_cell.length_c   1.000
_cell.angle_alpha   90.00
_cell.angle_beta   90.00
_cell.angle_gamma   90.00
#
_symmetry.space_group_name_H-M   'P 1'
#
loop_
_entity.id
_entity.type
_entity.pdbx_description
1 polymer ?
#
loop_
_entity_poly.entity_id
_entity_poly.type
_entity_poly.pdbx_seq_one_letter_code
_entity_poly.pdbx_strand_id
1 'polypeptide(L)'
;KADCIPSTAWLESYAVAEVKFFQHVARQVLCESLHLKCLQVFTCILRGRGFSSSTWKTVVMHMLTTVPLSRWRRREFVQRLWDIMAYLRRCLQVKRLEHFVLGNETLPGEISVPLAMGTVEPLNLFEHLARDPAAHAQAMRAYGQLRLRLWMLLS
;
A
#
# COMPACT_ATOMS: atom_id res chain seq x y z
N LYS A 1 27.66 19.08 -17.95
CA LYS A 1 27.79 19.21 -16.48
C LYS A 1 26.54 18.55 -15.91
N ALA A 2 26.67 17.32 -15.41
CA ALA A 2 25.55 16.56 -14.89
C ALA A 2 25.37 16.96 -13.42
N ASP A 3 24.27 17.61 -13.11
CA ASP A 3 23.92 17.92 -11.72
C ASP A 3 23.58 16.62 -11.00
N CYS A 4 24.35 16.34 -9.94
CA CYS A 4 24.11 15.27 -9.01
C CYS A 4 22.71 15.41 -8.42
N ILE A 5 21.86 14.43 -8.69
CA ILE A 5 20.55 14.32 -8.06
C ILE A 5 20.77 14.08 -6.55
N PRO A 6 20.23 14.91 -5.64
CA PRO A 6 20.11 14.52 -4.24
C PRO A 6 18.92 13.55 -4.12
N SER A 7 18.99 12.38 -4.75
CA SER A 7 17.87 11.40 -4.81
C SER A 7 17.87 10.39 -3.66
N THR A 8 18.93 10.35 -2.83
CA THR A 8 19.07 9.33 -1.79
C THR A 8 18.39 9.73 -0.48
N ALA A 9 18.67 10.93 0.05
CA ALA A 9 18.17 11.36 1.35
C ALA A 9 16.62 11.44 1.43
N TRP A 10 15.95 11.74 0.32
CA TRP A 10 14.48 11.84 0.29
C TRP A 10 13.79 10.47 0.22
N LEU A 11 14.33 9.55 -0.59
CA LEU A 11 13.83 8.16 -0.62
C LEU A 11 13.99 7.50 0.75
N GLU A 12 15.10 7.78 1.44
CA GLU A 12 15.31 7.36 2.83
C GLU A 12 14.25 7.96 3.76
N SER A 13 13.90 9.24 3.59
CA SER A 13 12.87 9.90 4.40
C SER A 13 11.48 9.25 4.27
N TYR A 14 11.09 8.80 3.07
CA TYR A 14 9.82 8.08 2.90
C TYR A 14 9.85 6.69 3.54
N ALA A 15 10.95 5.95 3.38
CA ALA A 15 11.10 4.65 4.01
C ALA A 15 11.03 4.75 5.54
N VAL A 16 11.64 5.80 6.12
CA VAL A 16 11.53 6.11 7.55
C VAL A 16 10.09 6.44 7.93
N ALA A 17 9.37 7.24 7.14
CA ALA A 17 7.95 7.55 7.40
C ALA A 17 7.06 6.31 7.32
N GLU A 18 7.27 5.43 6.34
CA GLU A 18 6.57 4.14 6.23
C GLU A 18 6.78 3.28 7.48
N VAL A 19 8.04 3.16 7.93
CA VAL A 19 8.39 2.40 9.13
C VAL A 19 7.72 2.99 10.37
N LYS A 20 7.79 4.32 10.54
CA LYS A 20 7.12 5.03 11.64
C LYS A 20 5.61 4.80 11.62
N PHE A 21 4.99 4.78 10.45
CA PHE A 21 3.56 4.48 10.32
C PHE A 21 3.22 3.08 10.83
N PHE A 22 3.94 2.05 10.36
CA PHE A 22 3.70 0.68 10.81
C PHE A 22 3.96 0.52 12.31
N GLN A 23 4.99 1.19 12.86
CA GLN A 23 5.24 1.21 14.31
C GLN A 23 4.09 1.88 15.07
N HIS A 24 3.58 3.01 14.60
CA HIS A 24 2.46 3.72 15.20
C HIS A 24 1.19 2.86 15.22
N VAL A 25 0.89 2.18 14.11
CA VAL A 25 -0.22 1.21 14.03
C VAL A 25 0.00 0.04 14.99
N ALA A 26 1.21 -0.51 15.06
CA ALA A 26 1.52 -1.65 15.93
C ALA A 26 1.27 -1.33 17.42
N ARG A 27 1.45 -0.08 17.86
CA ARG A 27 1.14 0.35 19.24
C ARG A 27 -0.37 0.37 19.55
N GLN A 28 -1.23 0.44 18.53
CA GLN A 28 -2.68 0.62 18.68
C GLN A 28 -3.50 -0.63 18.40
N VAL A 29 -2.94 -1.59 17.66
CA VAL A 29 -3.65 -2.82 17.30
C VAL A 29 -3.54 -3.83 18.44
N LEU A 30 -4.69 -4.25 18.98
CA LEU A 30 -4.78 -5.23 20.09
C LEU A 30 -4.20 -6.62 19.75
N CYS A 31 -4.13 -6.98 18.47
CA CYS A 31 -3.54 -8.22 18.00
C CYS A 31 -2.22 -7.94 17.31
N GLU A 32 -1.11 -8.29 17.97
CA GLU A 32 0.23 -8.06 17.46
C GLU A 32 0.38 -8.54 16.02
N SER A 33 0.91 -7.66 15.17
CA SER A 33 1.39 -7.93 13.80
C SER A 33 0.37 -8.39 12.75
N LEU A 34 -0.94 -8.38 13.02
CA LEU A 34 -1.92 -8.91 12.04
C LEU A 34 -1.86 -8.18 10.68
N HIS A 35 -1.67 -6.86 10.71
CA HIS A 35 -1.47 -6.04 9.52
C HIS A 35 -0.18 -6.39 8.76
N LEU A 36 0.90 -6.73 9.47
CA LEU A 36 2.16 -7.21 8.87
C LEU A 36 1.98 -8.61 8.25
N LYS A 37 1.21 -9.49 8.91
CA LYS A 37 0.87 -10.81 8.35
C LYS A 37 0.05 -10.69 7.07
N CYS A 38 -0.91 -9.75 7.01
CA CYS A 38 -1.62 -9.44 5.78
C CYS A 38 -0.65 -9.00 4.68
N LEU A 39 0.28 -8.08 4.99
CA LEU A 39 1.29 -7.63 4.03
C LEU A 39 2.17 -8.80 3.55
N GLN A 40 2.64 -9.67 4.46
CA GLN A 40 3.44 -10.85 4.14
C GLN A 40 2.73 -11.82 3.19
N VAL A 41 1.42 -12.02 3.34
CA VAL A 41 0.64 -12.84 2.40
C VAL A 41 0.79 -12.31 0.98
N PHE A 42 0.69 -11.00 0.76
CA PHE A 42 0.77 -10.42 -0.58
C PHE A 42 2.21 -10.26 -1.10
N THR A 43 3.17 -9.91 -0.25
CA THR A 43 4.56 -9.67 -0.68
C THR A 43 5.40 -10.93 -0.80
N CYS A 44 5.12 -11.95 0.02
CA CYS A 44 5.94 -13.16 0.11
C CYS A 44 5.22 -14.39 -0.43
N ILE A 45 3.98 -14.64 0.01
CA ILE A 45 3.27 -15.90 -0.30
C ILE A 45 2.65 -15.86 -1.69
N LEU A 46 1.94 -14.78 -2.02
CA LEU A 46 1.23 -14.63 -3.29
C LEU A 46 2.09 -13.99 -4.38
N ARG A 47 3.42 -14.00 -4.23
CA ARG A 47 4.37 -13.32 -5.11
C ARG A 47 4.10 -13.69 -6.59
N GLY A 48 3.74 -12.68 -7.38
CA GLY A 48 3.38 -12.81 -8.79
C GLY A 48 3.71 -11.53 -9.53
N ARG A 49 4.05 -11.62 -10.82
CA ARG A 49 4.63 -10.56 -11.66
C ARG A 49 3.64 -9.41 -12.03
N GLY A 50 2.82 -8.97 -11.07
CA GLY A 50 1.80 -7.94 -11.29
C GLY A 50 1.99 -6.69 -10.45
N PHE A 51 2.46 -6.83 -9.21
CA PHE A 51 2.53 -5.73 -8.24
C PHE A 51 3.80 -5.84 -7.41
N SER A 52 4.47 -4.70 -7.20
CA SER A 52 5.67 -4.62 -6.38
C SER A 52 5.34 -4.70 -4.89
N SER A 53 6.33 -5.00 -4.05
CA SER A 53 6.18 -4.91 -2.60
C SER A 53 5.82 -3.49 -2.14
N SER A 54 6.31 -2.45 -2.82
CA SER A 54 5.94 -1.05 -2.52
C SER A 54 4.47 -0.74 -2.82
N THR A 55 3.91 -1.35 -3.88
CA THR A 55 2.48 -1.27 -4.18
C THR A 55 1.65 -1.86 -3.04
N TRP A 56 2.05 -3.05 -2.56
CA TRP A 56 1.37 -3.71 -1.45
C TRP A 56 1.47 -2.95 -0.14
N LYS A 57 2.66 -2.43 0.19
CA LYS A 57 2.82 -1.55 1.35
C LYS A 57 1.86 -0.37 1.27
N THR A 58 1.80 0.33 0.13
CA THR A 58 0.92 1.49 -0.06
C THR A 58 -0.56 1.12 0.09
N VAL A 59 -0.99 0.01 -0.51
CA VAL A 59 -2.36 -0.49 -0.37
C VAL A 59 -2.71 -0.81 1.08
N VAL A 60 -1.85 -1.52 1.80
CA VAL A 60 -2.06 -1.82 3.23
C VAL A 60 -2.01 -0.54 4.06
N MET A 61 -1.13 0.40 3.68
CA MET A 61 -1.04 1.81 4.07
C MET A 61 -2.42 2.44 4.27
N HIS A 62 -3.09 2.60 3.13
CA HIS A 62 -4.43 3.18 3.02
C HIS A 62 -5.53 2.34 3.66
N MET A 63 -5.39 1.01 3.68
CA MET A 63 -6.35 0.16 4.39
C MET A 63 -6.32 0.37 5.91
N LEU A 64 -5.14 0.66 6.47
CA LEU A 64 -4.97 0.94 7.89
C LEU A 64 -5.51 2.30 8.32
N THR A 65 -5.68 3.25 7.39
CA THR A 65 -6.32 4.54 7.65
C THR A 65 -7.84 4.50 7.45
N THR A 66 -8.34 3.62 6.58
CA THR A 66 -9.78 3.54 6.25
C THR A 66 -10.56 2.57 7.14
N VAL A 67 -9.94 1.48 7.60
CA VAL A 67 -10.56 0.50 8.50
C VAL A 67 -10.13 0.78 9.94
N PRO A 68 -11.07 0.99 10.89
CA PRO A 68 -10.72 1.20 12.30
C PRO A 68 -9.78 0.12 12.83
N LEU A 69 -8.68 0.52 13.49
CA LEU A 69 -7.65 -0.40 14.00
C LEU A 69 -8.22 -1.46 14.95
N SER A 70 -9.31 -1.15 15.65
CA SER A 70 -10.06 -2.09 16.50
C SER A 70 -10.65 -3.30 15.75
N ARG A 71 -10.79 -3.21 14.41
CA ARG A 71 -11.29 -4.28 13.51
C ARG A 71 -10.18 -5.11 12.87
N TRP A 72 -8.92 -4.93 13.28
CA TRP A 72 -7.78 -5.74 12.86
C TRP A 72 -7.48 -6.84 13.89
N ARG A 73 -8.43 -7.76 14.10
CA ARG A 73 -8.29 -8.91 15.02
C ARG A 73 -8.23 -10.22 14.25
N ARG A 74 -7.80 -11.29 14.94
CA ARG A 74 -7.56 -12.61 14.33
C ARG A 74 -8.78 -13.13 13.57
N ARG A 75 -9.99 -12.97 14.14
CA ARG A 75 -11.24 -13.46 13.52
C ARG A 75 -11.58 -12.73 12.22
N GLU A 76 -11.15 -11.49 12.05
CA GLU A 76 -11.34 -10.72 10.81
C GLU A 76 -10.18 -10.89 9.81
N PHE A 77 -9.15 -11.70 10.09
CA PHE A 77 -7.95 -11.80 9.25
C PHE A 77 -8.26 -12.09 7.78
N VAL A 78 -9.06 -13.12 7.53
CA VAL A 78 -9.47 -13.52 6.17
C VAL A 78 -10.25 -12.38 5.49
N GLN A 79 -11.14 -11.73 6.22
CA GLN A 79 -11.88 -10.56 5.72
C GLN A 79 -10.92 -9.42 5.34
N ARG A 80 -9.87 -9.15 6.14
CA ARG A 80 -8.88 -8.10 5.84
C ARG A 80 -8.10 -8.40 4.56
N LEU A 81 -7.77 -9.66 4.28
CA LEU A 81 -7.15 -10.04 3.00
C LEU A 81 -8.06 -9.73 1.81
N TRP A 82 -9.36 -10.04 1.93
CA TRP A 82 -10.33 -9.71 0.88
C TRP A 82 -10.59 -8.22 0.74
N ASP A 83 -10.64 -7.47 1.85
CA ASP A 83 -10.80 -6.03 1.82
C ASP A 83 -9.60 -5.35 1.14
N ILE A 84 -8.37 -5.82 1.40
CA ILE A 84 -7.15 -5.38 0.68
C ILE A 84 -7.27 -5.65 -0.82
N MET A 85 -7.76 -6.84 -1.22
CA MET A 85 -8.00 -7.16 -2.63
C MET A 85 -9.10 -6.30 -3.25
N ALA A 86 -10.16 -5.98 -2.51
CA ALA A 86 -11.22 -5.12 -2.97
C ALA A 86 -10.72 -3.67 -3.18
N TYR A 87 -9.89 -3.18 -2.25
CA TYR A 87 -9.26 -1.87 -2.37
C TYR A 87 -8.35 -1.79 -3.59
N LEU A 88 -7.45 -2.76 -3.79
CA LEU A 88 -6.59 -2.80 -4.97
C LEU A 88 -7.42 -2.81 -6.27
N ARG A 89 -8.50 -3.59 -6.32
CA ARG A 89 -9.40 -3.62 -7.49
C ARG A 89 -9.96 -2.23 -7.79
N ARG A 90 -10.42 -1.52 -6.75
CA ARG A 90 -10.94 -0.16 -6.91
C ARG A 90 -9.87 0.75 -7.47
N CYS A 91 -8.66 0.74 -6.91
CA CYS A 91 -7.51 1.52 -7.40
C CYS A 91 -7.20 1.22 -8.87
N LEU A 92 -7.26 -0.04 -9.30
CA LEU A 92 -7.07 -0.43 -10.70
C LEU A 92 -8.20 0.08 -11.60
N GLN A 93 -9.44 0.04 -11.15
CA GLN A 93 -10.61 0.52 -11.91
C GLN A 93 -10.54 2.02 -12.15
N VAL A 94 -10.20 2.80 -11.11
CA VAL A 94 -10.02 4.25 -11.24
C VAL A 94 -8.62 4.66 -11.72
N LYS A 95 -7.73 3.68 -11.93
CA LYS A 95 -6.33 3.84 -12.36
C LYS A 95 -5.56 4.83 -11.47
N ARG A 96 -5.86 4.79 -10.16
CA ARG A 96 -5.33 5.70 -9.16
C ARG A 96 -5.00 4.95 -7.87
N LEU A 97 -3.74 5.03 -7.48
CA LEU A 97 -3.23 4.62 -6.17
C LEU A 97 -2.27 5.70 -5.70
N GLU A 98 -2.69 6.51 -4.74
CA GLU A 98 -1.88 7.61 -4.24
C GLU A 98 -0.75 7.08 -3.36
N HIS A 99 0.43 7.67 -3.50
CA HIS A 99 1.57 7.38 -2.64
C HIS A 99 1.21 7.72 -1.19
N PHE A 100 1.48 6.81 -0.25
CA PHE A 100 0.97 6.95 1.11
C PHE A 100 1.58 8.13 1.89
N VAL A 101 2.86 8.46 1.65
CA VAL A 101 3.56 9.52 2.40
C VAL A 101 3.46 10.89 1.72
N LEU A 102 3.26 10.93 0.41
CA LEU A 102 3.35 12.15 -0.40
C LEU A 102 1.95 12.70 -0.63
N GLY A 103 1.71 13.94 -0.24
CA GLY A 103 0.38 14.56 -0.35
C GLY A 103 -0.66 13.96 0.59
N ASN A 104 -0.23 13.23 1.63
CA ASN A 104 -1.13 12.63 2.61
C ASN A 104 -1.19 13.48 3.89
N GLU A 105 -2.22 14.32 3.96
CA GLU A 105 -2.52 15.17 5.12
C GLU A 105 -3.06 14.38 6.32
N THR A 106 -3.47 13.11 6.12
CA THR A 106 -4.05 12.26 7.17
C THR A 106 -3.00 11.47 7.96
N LEU A 107 -1.71 11.70 7.71
CA LEU A 107 -0.63 11.08 8.47
C LEU A 107 -0.71 11.49 9.94
N PRO A 108 -0.57 10.54 10.89
CA PRO A 108 -0.44 10.88 12.30
C PRO A 108 0.69 11.89 12.53
N GLY A 109 0.46 12.92 13.36
CA GLY A 109 1.43 13.99 13.60
C GLY A 109 2.78 13.52 14.18
N GLU A 110 2.84 12.31 14.73
CA GLU A 110 4.09 11.65 15.16
C GLU A 110 5.02 11.28 13.99
N ILE A 111 4.48 11.20 12.77
CA ILE A 111 5.22 10.88 11.56
C ILE A 111 5.66 12.19 10.93
N SER A 112 6.83 12.67 11.36
CA SER A 112 7.43 13.86 10.77
C SER A 112 7.79 13.60 9.31
N VAL A 113 7.08 14.25 8.41
CA VAL A 113 7.42 14.40 7.00
C VAL A 113 7.69 15.89 6.77
N PRO A 114 8.70 16.28 5.98
CA PRO A 114 8.94 17.69 5.67
C PRO A 114 7.65 18.35 5.15
N LEU A 115 7.32 19.55 5.66
CA LEU A 115 6.06 20.25 5.39
C LEU A 115 5.73 20.33 3.88
N ALA A 116 6.73 20.62 3.07
CA ALA A 116 6.61 20.71 1.61
C ALA A 116 6.06 19.43 0.96
N MET A 117 6.17 18.26 1.61
CA MET A 117 5.80 16.97 1.05
C MET A 117 4.38 16.54 1.44
N GLY A 118 3.87 17.04 2.56
CA GLY A 118 2.49 16.82 3.00
C GLY A 118 1.48 17.58 2.14
N THR A 119 1.91 18.70 1.53
CA THR A 119 1.06 19.61 0.75
C THR A 119 1.25 19.51 -0.77
N VAL A 120 2.10 18.57 -1.24
CA VAL A 120 2.27 18.33 -2.68
C VAL A 120 1.06 17.54 -3.21
N GLU A 121 0.72 17.74 -4.47
CA GLU A 121 -0.31 16.97 -5.15
C GLU A 121 -0.06 15.46 -4.96
N PRO A 122 -1.07 14.67 -4.54
CA PRO A 122 -0.90 13.24 -4.25
C PRO A 122 -0.33 12.48 -5.46
N LEU A 123 0.88 11.92 -5.29
CA LEU A 123 1.56 11.20 -6.37
C LEU A 123 0.81 9.91 -6.71
N ASN A 124 0.27 9.80 -7.93
CA ASN A 124 -0.42 8.60 -8.37
C ASN A 124 0.55 7.52 -8.89
N LEU A 125 0.73 6.44 -8.15
CA LEU A 125 1.55 5.29 -8.53
C LEU A 125 1.02 4.54 -9.77
N PHE A 126 -0.27 4.66 -10.06
CA PHE A 126 -0.95 4.03 -11.19
C PHE A 126 -1.15 4.97 -12.38
N GLU A 127 -0.49 6.12 -12.40
CA GLU A 127 -0.59 7.07 -13.51
C GLU A 127 -0.26 6.43 -14.87
N HIS A 128 0.73 5.53 -14.92
CA HIS A 128 1.07 4.79 -16.13
C HIS A 128 -0.08 3.91 -16.65
N LEU A 129 -0.97 3.42 -15.79
CA LEU A 129 -2.15 2.63 -16.19
C LEU A 129 -3.23 3.51 -16.86
N ALA A 130 -3.26 4.81 -16.53
CA ALA A 130 -4.15 5.77 -17.20
C ALA A 130 -3.67 6.06 -18.63
N ARG A 131 -2.35 6.07 -18.84
CA ARG A 131 -1.71 6.39 -20.13
C ARG A 131 -1.60 5.19 -21.07
N ASP A 132 -1.44 3.98 -20.53
CA ASP A 132 -1.24 2.75 -21.31
C ASP A 132 -2.36 1.71 -21.04
N PRO A 133 -3.30 1.53 -21.98
CA PRO A 133 -4.35 0.51 -21.90
C PRO A 133 -3.82 -0.93 -21.82
N ALA A 134 -2.66 -1.23 -22.43
CA ALA A 134 -2.06 -2.56 -22.37
C ALA A 134 -1.50 -2.84 -20.97
N ALA A 135 -0.80 -1.88 -20.36
CA ALA A 135 -0.38 -1.96 -18.97
C ALA A 135 -1.57 -2.14 -18.02
N HIS A 136 -2.66 -1.39 -18.23
CA HIS A 136 -3.89 -1.54 -17.44
C HIS A 136 -4.50 -2.94 -17.58
N ALA A 137 -4.62 -3.45 -18.80
CA ALA A 137 -5.12 -4.80 -19.06
C ALA A 137 -4.23 -5.87 -18.41
N GLN A 138 -2.90 -5.71 -18.46
CA GLN A 138 -1.95 -6.59 -17.81
C GLN A 138 -2.10 -6.57 -16.29
N ALA A 139 -2.23 -5.39 -15.67
CA ALA A 139 -2.47 -5.25 -14.24
C ALA A 139 -3.79 -5.90 -13.82
N MET A 140 -4.86 -5.75 -14.61
CA MET A 140 -6.15 -6.41 -14.36
C MET A 140 -6.07 -7.95 -14.47
N ARG A 141 -5.31 -8.48 -15.43
CA ARG A 141 -5.04 -9.93 -15.53
C ARG A 141 -4.27 -10.42 -14.31
N ALA A 142 -3.23 -9.70 -13.90
CA ALA A 142 -2.43 -10.05 -12.73
C ALA A 142 -3.28 -10.02 -11.44
N TYR A 143 -4.18 -9.05 -11.30
CA TYR A 143 -5.18 -9.02 -10.23
C TYR A 143 -6.07 -10.28 -10.23
N GLY A 144 -6.57 -10.69 -11.40
CA GLY A 144 -7.38 -11.90 -11.54
C GLY A 144 -6.63 -13.16 -11.08
N GLN A 145 -5.38 -13.33 -11.51
CA GLN A 145 -4.52 -14.44 -11.08
C GLN A 145 -4.27 -14.43 -9.58
N LEU A 146 -4.01 -13.25 -9.02
CA LEU A 146 -3.80 -13.07 -7.59
C LEU A 146 -5.05 -13.43 -6.78
N ARG A 147 -6.23 -13.00 -7.23
CA ARG A 147 -7.51 -13.31 -6.61
C ARG A 147 -7.77 -14.82 -6.56
N LEU A 148 -7.45 -15.53 -7.64
CA LEU A 148 -7.55 -16.99 -7.70
C LEU A 148 -6.57 -17.65 -6.73
N ARG A 149 -5.31 -17.19 -6.66
CA ARG A 149 -4.32 -17.74 -5.72
C ARG A 149 -4.71 -17.51 -4.26
N LEU A 150 -5.22 -16.32 -3.93
CA LEU A 150 -5.71 -16.03 -2.59
C LEU A 150 -6.90 -16.93 -2.23
N TRP A 151 -7.83 -17.12 -3.17
CA TRP A 151 -8.95 -18.04 -2.97
C TRP A 151 -8.49 -19.46 -2.70
N MET A 152 -7.56 -19.99 -3.50
CA MET A 152 -6.98 -21.32 -3.30
C MET A 152 -6.22 -21.46 -1.98
N LEU A 153 -5.55 -20.41 -1.50
CA LEU A 153 -4.83 -20.42 -0.21
C LEU A 153 -5.78 -20.47 1.00
N LEU A 154 -7.01 -19.98 0.83
CA LEU A 154 -8.01 -19.84 1.89
C LEU A 154 -9.12 -20.90 1.83
N SER A 155 -9.10 -21.75 0.81
CA SER A 155 -10.02 -22.88 0.63
C SER A 155 -9.48 -24.10 1.36
#